data_AF-A0A4R0Z1B4-F1
#
_entry.id   AF-A0A4R0Z1B4-F1
#
_cell.length_a   1.000
_cell.length_b   1.000
_cell.length_c   1.000
_cell.angle_alpha   90.00
_cell.angle_beta   90.00
_cell.angle_gamma   90.00
#
_symmetry.space_group_name_H-M   'P 1'
#
loop_
_entity.id
_entity.type
_entity.pdbx_description
1 polymer ?
#
loop_
_entity_poly.entity_id
_entity_poly.type
_entity_poly.pdbx_seq_one_letter_code
_entity_poly.pdbx_strand_id
1 'polypeptide(L)'
;MSKRYFYEQVRQFHETFGHPEASVPQPLELDRAVKRSVWTAEEAVVEFLHQSARNEEEFLQAVATFQQGFEQAVQKSLQDAPPTNDVERLVGQGDALTDALYFVMGSFVELGLDPVPLFEIVQRANMAKLGPDGKPILRASDNKVMKPEGWLPPEPELEKEVRRQIAAK
;
A
#
# COMPACT_ATOMS: atom_id res chain seq x y z
N MET A 1 -4.60 21.19 -3.39
CA MET A 1 -4.80 19.74 -3.59
C MET A 1 -6.12 19.34 -2.95
N SER A 2 -6.92 18.46 -3.57
CA SER A 2 -8.20 17.98 -3.02
C SER A 2 -7.98 17.28 -1.66
N LYS A 3 -8.91 17.41 -0.72
CA LYS A 3 -8.87 16.66 0.56
C LYS A 3 -8.93 15.14 0.35
N ARG A 4 -9.35 14.70 -0.83
CA ARG A 4 -9.49 13.29 -1.22
C ARG A 4 -8.45 12.86 -2.24
N TYR A 5 -7.40 13.65 -2.45
CA TYR A 5 -6.46 13.46 -3.56
C TYR A 5 -5.91 12.04 -3.68
N PHE A 6 -5.27 11.51 -2.63
CA PHE A 6 -4.72 10.14 -2.65
C PHE A 6 -5.79 9.09 -2.98
N TYR A 7 -6.98 9.22 -2.38
CA TYR A 7 -8.10 8.32 -2.63
C TYR A 7 -8.58 8.40 -4.09
N GLU A 8 -8.73 9.61 -4.64
CA GLU A 8 -9.17 9.84 -6.02
C GLU A 8 -8.17 9.30 -7.04
N GLN A 9 -6.86 9.46 -6.78
CA GLN A 9 -5.81 8.93 -7.65
C GLN A 9 -5.77 7.39 -7.65
N VAL A 10 -5.89 6.75 -6.49
CA VAL A 10 -5.94 5.27 -6.41
C VAL A 10 -7.25 4.74 -6.99
N ARG A 11 -8.38 5.43 -6.79
CA ARG A 11 -9.65 5.10 -7.42
C ARG A 11 -9.54 5.13 -8.94
N GLN A 12 -8.93 6.18 -9.51
CA GLN A 12 -8.68 6.26 -10.95
C GLN A 12 -7.84 5.09 -11.45
N PHE A 13 -6.82 4.67 -10.70
CA PHE A 13 -6.04 3.47 -11.04
C PHE A 13 -6.92 2.21 -11.02
N HIS A 14 -7.77 2.05 -10.01
CA HIS A 14 -8.70 0.91 -9.96
C HIS A 14 -9.66 0.88 -11.15
N GLU A 15 -10.28 2.01 -11.49
CA GLU A 15 -11.18 2.16 -12.64
C GLU A 15 -10.45 1.84 -13.96
N THR A 16 -9.24 2.38 -14.12
CA THR A 16 -8.45 2.24 -15.36
C THR A 16 -7.98 0.81 -15.58
N PHE A 17 -7.54 0.12 -14.53
CA PHE A 17 -6.95 -1.22 -14.61
C PHE A 17 -7.91 -2.36 -14.25
N GLY A 18 -9.21 -2.05 -14.11
CA GLY A 18 -10.25 -3.06 -13.85
C GLY A 18 -10.13 -3.73 -12.49
N HIS A 19 -9.60 -3.04 -11.48
CA HIS A 19 -9.58 -3.54 -10.11
C HIS A 19 -10.92 -3.30 -9.42
N PRO A 20 -11.29 -4.12 -8.41
CA PRO A 20 -12.53 -3.93 -7.67
C PRO A 20 -12.64 -2.52 -7.07
N GLU A 21 -13.79 -1.89 -7.29
CA GLU A 21 -14.22 -0.65 -6.64
C GLU A 21 -15.67 -0.75 -6.19
N ALA A 22 -16.07 0.13 -5.27
CA ALA A 22 -17.42 0.18 -4.74
C ALA A 22 -18.02 1.58 -4.96
N SER A 23 -19.25 1.63 -5.49
CA SER A 23 -19.99 2.89 -5.66
C SER A 23 -20.69 3.35 -4.37
N VAL A 24 -20.91 2.43 -3.43
CA VAL A 24 -21.45 2.68 -2.09
C VAL A 24 -20.61 1.96 -1.03
N PRO A 25 -20.54 2.45 0.22
CA PRO A 25 -19.81 1.78 1.28
C PRO A 25 -20.34 0.36 1.52
N GLN A 26 -19.44 -0.62 1.48
CA GLN A 26 -19.71 -2.04 1.73
C GLN A 26 -18.43 -2.69 2.25
N PRO A 27 -18.51 -3.68 3.17
CA PRO A 27 -17.32 -4.34 3.67
C PRO A 27 -16.62 -5.14 2.56
N LEU A 28 -15.31 -5.28 2.68
CA LEU A 28 -14.57 -6.27 1.91
C LEU A 28 -14.87 -7.67 2.43
N GLU A 29 -15.04 -8.62 1.51
CA GLU A 29 -15.00 -10.05 1.83
C GLU A 29 -13.61 -10.44 2.36
N LEU A 30 -13.59 -11.43 3.26
CA LEU A 30 -12.36 -11.82 3.98
C LEU A 30 -11.22 -12.20 3.02
N ASP A 31 -11.48 -12.99 1.99
CA ASP A 31 -10.47 -13.39 1.00
C ASP A 31 -9.85 -12.18 0.28
N ARG A 32 -10.65 -11.13 0.06
CA ARG A 32 -10.15 -9.88 -0.54
C ARG A 32 -9.36 -9.07 0.48
N ALA A 33 -9.83 -8.98 1.72
CA ALA A 33 -9.12 -8.31 2.81
C ALA A 33 -7.74 -8.94 3.02
N VAL A 34 -7.64 -10.27 3.07
CA VAL A 34 -6.38 -11.03 3.19
C VAL A 34 -5.40 -10.65 2.09
N LYS A 35 -5.82 -10.65 0.82
CA LYS A 35 -4.96 -10.27 -0.32
C LYS A 35 -4.44 -8.84 -0.16
N ARG A 36 -5.29 -7.89 0.24
CA ARG A 36 -4.87 -6.51 0.46
C ARG A 36 -3.89 -6.39 1.63
N SER A 37 -4.13 -7.10 2.73
CA SER A 37 -3.24 -7.11 3.88
C SER A 37 -1.85 -7.67 3.53
N VAL A 38 -1.78 -8.74 2.73
CA VAL A 38 -0.51 -9.30 2.24
C VAL A 38 0.27 -8.26 1.45
N TRP A 39 -0.34 -7.64 0.43
CA TRP A 39 0.35 -6.62 -0.38
C TRP A 39 0.80 -5.41 0.45
N THR A 40 -0.03 -4.96 1.39
CA THR A 40 0.35 -3.86 2.28
C THR A 40 1.53 -4.25 3.18
N ALA A 41 1.53 -5.48 3.72
CA ALA A 41 2.60 -5.95 4.61
C ALA A 41 3.91 -6.26 3.86
N GLU A 42 3.84 -6.72 2.62
CA GLU A 42 5.02 -6.86 1.74
C GLU A 42 5.79 -5.53 1.69
N GLU A 43 5.11 -4.41 1.47
CA GLU A 43 5.75 -3.09 1.38
C GLU A 43 6.07 -2.48 2.76
N ALA A 44 5.07 -2.36 3.63
CA ALA A 44 5.18 -1.63 4.89
C ALA A 44 5.94 -2.38 5.98
N VAL A 45 6.16 -3.69 5.81
CA VAL A 45 6.90 -4.51 6.77
C VAL A 45 8.13 -5.12 6.10
N VAL A 46 7.96 -5.97 5.09
CA VAL A 46 9.08 -6.76 4.56
C VAL A 46 10.11 -5.87 3.87
N GLU A 47 9.69 -5.10 2.86
CA GLU A 47 10.57 -4.19 2.14
C GLU A 47 11.07 -3.07 3.06
N PHE A 48 10.19 -2.44 3.84
CA PHE A 48 10.59 -1.39 4.78
C PHE A 48 11.66 -1.84 5.78
N LEU A 49 11.51 -3.01 6.41
CA LEU A 49 12.52 -3.56 7.33
C LEU A 49 13.80 -3.96 6.58
N HIS A 50 13.69 -4.53 5.38
CA HIS A 50 14.85 -4.88 4.57
C HIS A 50 15.69 -3.65 4.23
N GLN A 51 15.05 -2.55 3.78
CA GLN A 51 15.75 -1.29 3.49
C GLN A 51 16.27 -0.57 4.76
N SER A 52 15.80 -0.97 5.94
CA SER A 52 16.24 -0.43 7.24
C SER A 52 17.40 -1.21 7.86
N ALA A 53 17.58 -2.48 7.46
CA ALA A 53 18.62 -3.36 7.98
C ALA A 53 19.96 -3.12 7.26
N ARG A 54 21.08 -3.34 7.97
CA ARG A 54 22.43 -3.17 7.39
C ARG A 54 23.02 -4.46 6.82
N ASN A 55 22.44 -5.61 7.18
CA ASN A 55 22.87 -6.94 6.76
C ASN A 55 21.72 -7.94 6.97
N GLU A 56 21.93 -9.18 6.50
CA GLU A 56 20.95 -10.26 6.57
C GLU A 56 20.57 -10.65 8.01
N GLU A 57 21.54 -10.66 8.94
CA GLU A 57 21.29 -11.03 10.34
C GLU A 57 20.36 -10.02 11.03
N GLU A 58 20.61 -8.71 10.85
CA GLU A 58 19.74 -7.65 11.37
C GLU A 58 18.33 -7.74 10.77
N PHE A 59 18.21 -8.02 9.47
CA PHE A 59 16.92 -8.18 8.80
C PHE A 59 16.13 -9.36 9.37
N LEU A 60 16.75 -10.54 9.46
CA LEU A 60 16.10 -11.74 10.00
C LEU A 60 15.69 -11.55 11.47
N GLN A 61 16.52 -10.88 12.27
CA GLN A 61 16.18 -10.56 13.65
C GLN A 61 14.99 -9.58 13.74
N ALA A 62 14.95 -8.56 12.89
CA ALA A 62 13.82 -7.63 12.83
C ALA A 62 12.51 -8.33 12.41
N VAL A 63 12.57 -9.22 11.41
CA VAL A 63 11.42 -10.02 10.98
C VAL A 63 10.94 -10.95 12.11
N ALA A 64 11.85 -11.61 12.82
CA ALA A 64 11.49 -12.47 13.95
C ALA A 64 10.78 -11.68 15.07
N THR A 65 11.27 -10.47 15.38
CA THR A 65 10.62 -9.58 16.35
C THR A 65 9.24 -9.12 15.86
N PHE A 66 9.10 -8.77 14.58
CA PHE A 66 7.80 -8.45 14.00
C PHE A 66 6.81 -9.63 14.11
N GLN A 67 7.24 -10.84 13.77
CA GLN A 67 6.41 -12.05 13.87
C GLN A 67 5.91 -12.31 15.30
N GLN A 68 6.76 -12.08 16.31
CA GLN A 68 6.33 -12.19 17.71
C GLN A 68 5.26 -11.14 18.07
N GLY A 69 5.44 -9.89 17.65
CA GLY A 69 4.45 -8.83 17.85
C GLY A 69 3.12 -9.11 17.14
N PHE A 70 3.20 -9.60 15.90
CA PHE A 70 2.05 -10.03 15.11
C PHE A 70 1.27 -11.14 15.81
N GLU A 71 1.95 -12.21 16.25
CA GLU A 71 1.31 -13.32 16.96
C GLU A 71 0.64 -12.84 18.25
N GLN A 72 1.30 -11.97 19.03
CA GLN A 72 0.70 -11.38 20.22
C GLN A 72 -0.56 -10.56 19.91
N ALA A 73 -0.57 -9.79 18.81
CA ALA A 73 -1.73 -9.03 18.39
C ALA A 73 -2.89 -9.96 17.98
N VAL A 74 -2.61 -11.05 17.25
CA VAL A 74 -3.60 -12.08 16.91
C VAL A 74 -4.22 -12.68 18.18
N GLN A 75 -3.39 -13.06 19.16
CA GLN A 75 -3.87 -13.63 20.43
C GLN A 75 -4.77 -12.66 21.22
N LYS A 76 -4.52 -11.35 21.15
CA LYS A 76 -5.40 -10.33 21.76
C LYS A 76 -6.73 -10.25 21.02
N SER A 77 -6.71 -10.17 19.68
CA SER A 77 -7.94 -10.09 18.88
C SER A 77 -8.84 -11.33 19.01
N LEU A 78 -8.29 -12.49 19.37
CA LEU A 78 -9.09 -13.69 19.67
C LEU A 78 -9.95 -13.56 20.94
N GLN A 79 -9.70 -12.56 21.78
CA GLN A 79 -10.51 -12.28 22.98
C GLN A 79 -11.79 -11.50 22.66
N ASP A 80 -11.84 -10.85 21.50
CA ASP A 80 -12.98 -10.07 21.04
C ASP A 80 -13.92 -10.92 20.18
N ALA A 81 -15.22 -10.66 20.31
CA ALA A 81 -16.21 -11.31 19.45
C ALA A 81 -16.11 -10.76 18.01
N PRO A 82 -16.24 -11.61 16.98
CA PRO A 82 -16.26 -11.14 15.60
C PRO A 82 -17.51 -10.31 15.31
N PRO A 83 -17.46 -9.39 14.32
CA PRO A 83 -18.61 -8.60 13.92
C PRO A 83 -19.75 -9.48 13.39
N THR A 84 -20.99 -9.16 13.77
CA THR A 84 -22.17 -10.00 13.51
C THR A 84 -22.93 -9.61 12.24
N ASN A 85 -22.68 -8.41 11.70
CA ASN A 85 -23.34 -7.89 10.50
C ASN A 85 -22.38 -7.06 9.62
N ASP A 86 -22.84 -6.69 8.42
CA ASP A 86 -22.01 -5.95 7.44
C ASP A 86 -21.63 -4.55 7.88
N VAL A 87 -22.50 -3.87 8.65
CA VAL A 87 -22.21 -2.52 9.13
C VAL A 87 -21.08 -2.56 10.16
N GLU A 88 -21.15 -3.49 11.12
CA GLU A 88 -20.08 -3.71 12.10
C GLU A 88 -18.76 -4.09 11.42
N ARG A 89 -18.81 -4.97 10.40
CA ARG A 89 -17.63 -5.31 9.59
C ARG A 89 -17.04 -4.09 8.90
N LEU A 90 -17.87 -3.29 8.25
CA LEU A 90 -17.44 -2.10 7.51
C LEU A 90 -16.85 -1.05 8.46
N VAL A 91 -17.47 -0.84 9.62
CA VAL A 91 -16.95 0.05 10.67
C VAL A 91 -15.57 -0.42 11.11
N GLY A 92 -15.41 -1.68 11.48
CA GLY A 92 -14.11 -2.22 11.92
C GLY A 92 -13.03 -2.18 10.84
N GLN A 93 -13.37 -2.45 9.58
CA GLN A 93 -12.43 -2.32 8.46
C GLN A 93 -12.01 -0.87 8.21
N GLY A 94 -12.96 0.07 8.29
CA GLY A 94 -12.70 1.49 8.13
C GLY A 94 -11.80 2.05 9.25
N ASP A 95 -12.07 1.66 10.49
CA ASP A 95 -11.28 2.01 11.67
C ASP A 95 -9.82 1.53 11.52
N ALA A 96 -9.62 0.22 11.30
CA ALA A 96 -8.29 -0.36 11.15
C ALA A 96 -7.48 0.23 9.98
N LEU A 97 -8.12 0.49 8.82
CA LEU A 97 -7.43 1.12 7.68
C LEU A 97 -7.07 2.59 7.94
N THR A 98 -7.86 3.29 8.76
CA THR A 98 -7.59 4.68 9.14
C THR A 98 -6.40 4.73 10.11
N ASP A 99 -6.36 3.85 11.10
CA ASP A 99 -5.23 3.73 12.02
C ASP A 99 -3.94 3.32 11.31
N ALA A 100 -4.03 2.37 10.37
CA ALA A 100 -2.90 1.98 9.53
C ALA A 100 -2.38 3.18 8.70
N LEU A 101 -3.28 3.94 8.07
CA LEU A 101 -2.90 5.17 7.36
C LEU A 101 -2.22 6.18 8.29
N TYR A 102 -2.71 6.32 9.51
CA TYR A 102 -2.14 7.21 10.52
C TYR A 102 -0.69 6.82 10.86
N PHE A 103 -0.42 5.53 11.10
CA PHE A 103 0.93 5.05 11.36
C PHE A 103 1.87 5.19 10.16
N VAL A 104 1.39 4.91 8.94
CA VAL A 104 2.19 5.11 7.72
C VAL A 104 2.58 6.59 7.57
N MET A 105 1.65 7.52 7.79
CA MET A 105 1.95 8.95 7.79
C MET A 105 2.92 9.32 8.92
N GLY A 106 2.77 8.73 10.11
CA GLY A 106 3.71 8.87 11.21
C GLY A 106 5.14 8.45 10.83
N SER A 107 5.30 7.35 10.10
CA SER A 107 6.61 6.94 9.57
C SER A 107 7.19 7.97 8.61
N PHE A 108 6.41 8.54 7.70
CA PHE A 108 6.88 9.65 6.85
C PHE A 108 7.29 10.90 7.65
N VAL A 109 6.56 11.20 8.72
CA VAL A 109 6.92 12.28 9.66
C VAL A 109 8.26 12.00 10.33
N GLU A 110 8.49 10.79 10.84
CA GLU A 110 9.77 10.40 11.46
C GLU A 110 10.93 10.38 10.46
N LEU A 111 10.68 9.99 9.22
CA LEU A 111 11.65 10.11 8.11
C LEU A 111 11.90 11.56 7.70
N GLY A 112 11.01 12.49 8.07
CA GLY A 112 11.05 13.87 7.63
C GLY A 112 10.93 14.01 6.10
N LEU A 113 10.18 13.10 5.46
CA LEU A 113 9.91 13.08 4.03
C LEU A 113 8.46 13.47 3.76
N ASP A 114 8.25 14.42 2.85
CA ASP A 114 6.92 14.73 2.34
C ASP A 114 6.46 13.59 1.41
N PRO A 115 5.39 12.85 1.75
CA PRO A 115 4.94 11.73 0.95
C PRO A 115 4.25 12.14 -0.35
N VAL A 116 3.78 13.38 -0.49
CA VAL A 116 2.96 13.79 -1.64
C VAL A 116 3.72 13.66 -2.96
N PRO A 117 4.94 14.22 -3.14
CA PRO A 117 5.67 14.10 -4.40
C PRO A 117 6.08 12.66 -4.72
N LEU A 118 6.39 11.86 -3.69
CA LEU A 118 6.74 10.43 -3.85
C LEU A 118 5.54 9.64 -4.37
N PHE A 119 4.37 9.86 -3.78
CA PHE A 119 3.12 9.25 -4.23
C PHE A 119 2.80 9.64 -5.69
N GLU A 120 3.01 10.90 -6.08
CA GLU A 120 2.76 11.36 -7.45
C GLU A 120 3.65 10.67 -8.48
N ILE A 121 4.92 10.39 -8.14
CA ILE A 121 5.84 9.61 -8.98
C ILE A 121 5.31 8.19 -9.16
N VAL A 122 4.94 7.51 -8.06
CA VAL A 122 4.38 6.16 -8.10
C VAL A 122 3.07 6.11 -8.89
N GLN A 123 2.18 7.07 -8.66
CA GLN A 123 0.91 7.16 -9.37
C GLN A 123 1.13 7.35 -10.87
N ARG A 124 2.02 8.26 -11.28
CA ARG A 124 2.36 8.45 -12.71
C ARG A 124 2.91 7.17 -13.32
N ALA A 125 3.85 6.49 -12.65
CA ALA A 125 4.43 5.24 -13.14
C ALA A 125 3.39 4.12 -13.23
N ASN A 126 2.44 4.04 -12.29
CA ASN A 126 1.36 3.07 -12.32
C ASN A 126 0.38 3.33 -13.47
N MET A 127 -0.01 4.59 -13.70
CA MET A 127 -0.88 4.96 -14.81
C MET A 127 -0.20 4.76 -16.18
N ALA A 128 1.14 4.84 -16.24
CA ALA A 128 1.92 4.56 -17.44
C ALA A 128 1.98 3.06 -17.82
N LYS A 129 1.33 2.16 -17.06
CA LYS A 129 1.26 0.73 -17.39
C LYS A 129 0.24 0.40 -18.50
N LEU A 130 -0.40 1.40 -19.09
CA LEU A 130 -1.24 1.24 -20.27
C LEU A 130 -0.39 0.85 -21.50
N GLY A 131 -0.91 -0.06 -22.30
CA GLY A 131 -0.33 -0.43 -23.59
C GLY A 131 -0.39 0.70 -24.61
N PRO A 132 0.23 0.51 -25.78
CA PRO A 132 0.25 1.53 -26.85
C PRO A 132 -1.14 1.88 -27.40
N ASP A 133 -2.14 1.01 -27.16
CA ASP A 133 -3.55 1.23 -27.50
C ASP A 133 -4.33 1.96 -26.38
N GLY A 134 -3.65 2.37 -25.31
CA GLY A 134 -4.26 3.01 -24.14
C GLY A 134 -5.01 2.05 -23.22
N LYS A 135 -4.84 0.73 -23.34
CA LYS A 135 -5.53 -0.27 -22.51
C LYS A 135 -4.59 -0.99 -21.56
N PRO A 136 -5.08 -1.48 -20.40
CA PRO A 136 -4.30 -2.34 -19.51
C PRO A 136 -3.79 -3.60 -20.21
N ILE A 137 -2.52 -3.93 -19.98
CA ILE A 137 -1.96 -5.23 -20.35
C ILE A 137 -2.12 -6.16 -19.14
N LEU A 138 -3.00 -7.15 -19.23
CA LEU A 138 -3.28 -8.08 -18.12
C LEU A 138 -2.69 -9.46 -18.40
N ARG A 139 -2.06 -10.07 -17.40
CA ARG A 139 -1.63 -11.46 -17.47
C ARG A 139 -2.85 -12.38 -17.34
N ALA A 140 -3.01 -13.31 -18.29
CA ALA A 140 -4.17 -14.19 -18.35
C ALA A 140 -4.38 -15.10 -17.12
N SER A 141 -3.32 -15.42 -16.37
CA SER A 141 -3.41 -16.36 -15.24
C SER A 141 -3.99 -15.75 -13.96
N ASP A 142 -3.78 -14.46 -13.73
CA ASP A 142 -4.04 -13.80 -12.43
C ASP A 142 -4.57 -12.36 -12.57
N ASN A 143 -4.82 -11.89 -13.80
CA ASN A 143 -5.15 -10.50 -14.13
C ASN A 143 -4.14 -9.48 -13.56
N LYS A 144 -2.88 -9.89 -13.35
CA LYS A 144 -1.83 -8.98 -12.94
C LYS A 144 -1.59 -7.95 -14.04
N VAL A 145 -1.57 -6.68 -13.67
CA VAL A 145 -1.19 -5.58 -14.57
C VAL A 145 0.29 -5.74 -14.93
N MET A 146 0.54 -5.85 -16.22
CA MET A 146 1.87 -5.99 -16.82
C MET A 146 2.41 -4.64 -17.25
N LYS A 147 3.74 -4.54 -17.33
CA LYS A 147 4.44 -3.34 -17.78
C LYS A 147 4.57 -3.38 -19.31
N PRO A 148 4.23 -2.31 -20.05
CA PRO A 148 4.45 -2.23 -21.49
C PRO A 148 5.94 -2.08 -21.83
N GLU A 149 6.28 -2.27 -23.10
CA GLU A 149 7.63 -1.95 -23.61
C GLU A 149 7.94 -0.46 -23.41
N GLY A 150 9.16 -0.16 -22.98
CA GLY A 150 9.58 1.22 -22.70
C GLY A 150 9.04 1.81 -21.39
N TRP A 151 8.32 1.05 -20.58
CA TRP A 151 7.87 1.50 -19.26
C TRP A 151 9.06 1.85 -18.35
N LEU A 152 9.01 3.02 -17.74
CA LEU A 152 10.06 3.49 -16.84
C LEU A 152 9.71 3.17 -15.37
N PRO A 153 10.63 2.53 -14.62
CA PRO A 153 10.47 2.31 -13.18
C PRO A 153 10.41 3.63 -12.39
N PRO A 154 9.58 3.75 -11.33
CA PRO A 154 9.55 4.94 -10.49
C PRO A 154 10.80 5.13 -9.62
N GLU A 155 11.57 4.08 -9.35
CA GLU A 155 12.65 4.05 -8.36
C GLU A 155 13.73 5.13 -8.61
N PRO A 156 14.23 5.37 -9.84
CA PRO A 156 15.19 6.44 -10.09
C PRO A 156 14.61 7.85 -9.85
N GLU A 157 13.31 8.05 -10.11
CA GLU A 157 12.65 9.33 -9.86
C GLU A 157 12.36 9.54 -8.37
N LEU A 158 12.01 8.49 -7.64
CA LEU A 158 11.86 8.51 -6.18
C LEU A 158 13.17 8.92 -5.50
N GLU A 159 14.29 8.33 -5.92
CA GLU A 159 15.62 8.71 -5.41
C GLU A 159 15.90 10.20 -5.66
N LYS A 160 15.64 10.67 -6.88
CA LYS A 160 15.85 12.08 -7.25
C LYS A 160 15.01 13.00 -6.38
N GLU A 161 13.76 12.64 -6.11
CA GLU A 161 12.87 13.43 -5.25
C GLU A 161 13.32 13.45 -3.79
N VAL A 162 13.74 12.29 -3.24
CA VAL A 162 14.32 12.24 -1.89
C VAL A 162 15.56 13.15 -1.80
N ARG A 163 16.47 13.09 -2.78
CA ARG A 163 17.65 13.97 -2.83
C ARG A 163 17.26 15.45 -2.92
N ARG A 164 16.21 15.78 -3.67
CA ARG A 164 15.68 17.14 -3.76
C ARG A 164 15.15 17.63 -2.41
N GLN A 165 14.40 16.81 -1.67
CA GLN A 165 13.89 17.18 -0.35
C GLN A 165 15.03 17.34 0.68
N ILE A 166 16.06 16.49 0.62
CA ILE A 166 17.27 16.63 1.44
C ILE A 166 17.95 17.98 1.17
N ALA A 167 18.08 18.38 -0.09
CA ALA A 167 18.75 19.63 -0.48
C ALA A 167 17.92 20.90 -0.25
N ALA A 168 16.61 20.77 -0.03
CA ALA A 168 15.70 21.90 0.21
C ALA A 168 15.59 22.30 1.70
N LYS A 169 16.25 21.56 2.59
CA LYS A 169 16.41 21.87 4.01
C LYS A 169 17.71 22.65 4.23
#